data_AF-A0AAE0U487-F1
#
_entry.id   AF-A0AAE0U487-F1
#
_cell.length_a   1.000
_cell.length_b   1.000
_cell.length_c   1.000
_cell.angle_alpha   90.00
_cell.angle_beta   90.00
_cell.angle_gamma   90.00
#
_symmetry.space_group_name_H-M   'P 1'
#
loop_
_entity.id
_entity.type
_entity.pdbx_description
1 polymer ?
#
loop_
_entity_poly.entity_id
_entity_poly.type
_entity_poly.pdbx_seq_one_letter_code
_entity_poly.pdbx_strand_id
1 'polypeptide(L)'
;MLMINVGRFRSLNVHTSTKRLFWAQGKMSDFVRDLFQPQTAQALERGKFDALFTTRNLSRIAGFKVKLTTNLADHLRFRDSDKAITIFHHATFLKCQLQNPIYPAGFVAETLQTLALLFPENDANTRKWILKCGIIHRRIENYLFWHHRLVVLKDDFNDAQPTTLWYTLWFAISLAIFLGLVQSIEGGMQVYQSWPKAG
;
A
#
# COMPACT_ATOMS: atom_id res chain seq x y z
N MET A 1 -17.73 -14.87 -18.13
CA MET A 1 -18.07 -13.54 -17.58
C MET A 1 -16.78 -12.91 -17.07
N LEU A 2 -16.40 -11.69 -17.51
CA LEU A 2 -15.10 -11.09 -17.17
C LEU A 2 -15.12 -10.21 -15.90
N MET A 3 -16.29 -9.94 -15.31
CA MET A 3 -16.43 -9.03 -14.16
C MET A 3 -15.78 -7.66 -14.38
N ILE A 4 -15.79 -7.21 -15.64
CA ILE A 4 -15.41 -5.86 -16.05
C ILE A 4 -16.70 -5.21 -16.54
N ASN A 5 -17.13 -4.14 -15.88
CA ASN A 5 -18.31 -3.41 -16.33
C ASN A 5 -17.94 -2.57 -17.56
N VAL A 6 -18.39 -3.01 -18.73
CA VAL A 6 -18.22 -2.32 -20.02
C VAL A 6 -19.60 -1.81 -20.44
N GLY A 7 -19.79 -0.49 -20.50
CA GLY A 7 -21.07 0.11 -20.90
C GLY A 7 -21.29 1.54 -20.40
N ARG A 8 -22.20 2.28 -21.06
CA ARG A 8 -22.67 3.61 -20.63
C ARG A 8 -23.59 3.46 -19.40
N PHE A 9 -23.02 3.37 -18.21
CA PHE A 9 -23.82 3.58 -17.00
C PHE A 9 -23.95 5.08 -16.73
N ARG A 10 -25.15 5.62 -16.98
CA ARG A 10 -25.61 6.92 -16.49
C ARG A 10 -25.76 6.83 -14.96
N SER A 11 -24.66 6.83 -14.23
CA SER A 11 -24.72 7.12 -12.80
C SER A 11 -24.76 8.63 -12.67
N LEU A 12 -25.96 9.18 -12.44
CA LEU A 12 -26.10 10.56 -12.01
C LEU A 12 -25.23 10.77 -10.76
N ASN A 13 -24.48 11.86 -10.74
CA ASN A 13 -23.82 12.44 -9.57
C ASN A 13 -22.58 11.72 -9.02
N VAL A 14 -21.54 11.51 -9.84
CA VAL A 14 -20.17 11.48 -9.31
C VAL A 14 -19.21 12.04 -10.35
N HIS A 15 -18.59 13.19 -10.07
CA HIS A 15 -17.42 13.72 -10.78
C HIS A 15 -16.24 12.76 -10.58
N THR A 16 -16.27 11.62 -11.26
CA THR A 16 -15.15 10.69 -11.31
C THR A 16 -14.64 10.66 -12.74
N SER A 17 -13.34 10.89 -12.89
CA SER A 17 -12.49 10.63 -14.04
C SER A 17 -12.48 9.14 -14.42
N THR A 18 -13.66 8.55 -14.59
CA THR A 18 -13.84 7.21 -15.11
C THR A 18 -13.42 7.28 -16.58
N LYS A 19 -12.22 6.78 -16.89
CA LYS A 19 -11.83 6.48 -18.27
C LYS A 19 -12.90 5.53 -18.79
N ARG A 20 -13.81 6.06 -19.62
CA ARG A 20 -14.99 5.35 -20.09
C ARG A 20 -14.50 4.14 -20.88
N LEU A 21 -14.70 2.95 -20.33
CA LEU A 21 -14.30 1.69 -20.97
C LEU A 21 -15.25 1.44 -22.14
N PHE A 22 -14.81 1.82 -23.33
CA PHE A 22 -15.56 1.66 -24.57
C PHE A 22 -14.93 0.55 -25.40
N TRP A 23 -15.64 -0.56 -25.54
CA TRP A 23 -15.28 -1.62 -26.46
C TRP A 23 -16.16 -1.49 -27.70
N ALA A 24 -15.59 -0.96 -28.79
CA ALA A 24 -16.31 -0.67 -30.03
C ALA A 24 -16.11 -1.77 -31.09
N GLN A 25 -14.87 -2.24 -31.25
CA GLN A 25 -14.40 -3.17 -32.28
C GLN A 25 -13.16 -3.93 -31.78
N GLY A 26 -12.87 -5.11 -32.35
CA GLY A 26 -11.69 -5.93 -32.05
C GLY A 26 -12.01 -7.18 -31.20
N LYS A 27 -11.00 -8.02 -30.91
CA LYS A 27 -11.18 -9.20 -30.04
C LYS A 27 -11.20 -8.76 -28.58
N MET A 28 -12.03 -9.41 -27.76
CA MET A 28 -12.14 -9.15 -26.32
C MET A 28 -10.77 -9.26 -25.60
N SER A 29 -9.92 -10.19 -26.03
CA SER A 29 -8.55 -10.37 -25.50
C SER A 29 -7.68 -9.12 -25.66
N ASP A 30 -7.84 -8.40 -26.77
CA ASP A 30 -7.02 -7.24 -27.10
C ASP A 30 -7.46 -6.04 -26.28
N PHE A 31 -8.78 -5.92 -26.07
CA PHE A 31 -9.35 -4.92 -25.16
C PHE A 31 -8.93 -5.12 -23.71
N VAL A 32 -8.94 -6.36 -23.21
CA VAL A 32 -8.49 -6.67 -21.84
C VAL A 32 -7.00 -6.39 -21.69
N ARG A 33 -6.20 -6.68 -22.73
CA ARG A 33 -4.76 -6.40 -22.74
C ARG A 33 -4.45 -4.90 -22.76
N ASP A 34 -5.23 -4.13 -23.51
CA ASP A 34 -5.11 -2.66 -23.53
C ASP A 34 -5.57 -2.02 -22.21
N LEU A 35 -6.58 -2.61 -21.57
CA LEU A 35 -7.04 -2.16 -20.26
C LEU A 35 -6.00 -2.40 -19.15
N PHE A 36 -5.32 -3.54 -19.20
CA PHE A 36 -4.34 -3.97 -18.20
C PHE A 36 -2.96 -4.07 -18.83
N GLN A 37 -2.34 -2.91 -19.09
CA GLN A 37 -0.96 -2.86 -19.58
C GLN A 37 0.02 -3.01 -18.40
N PRO A 38 1.00 -3.92 -18.48
CA PRO A 38 2.03 -4.03 -17.46
C PRO A 38 2.94 -2.81 -17.52
N GLN A 39 3.28 -2.25 -16.36
CA GLN A 39 4.25 -1.16 -16.27
C GLN A 39 5.66 -1.68 -16.55
N THR A 40 6.45 -0.86 -17.25
CA THR A 40 7.83 -1.21 -17.62
C THR A 40 8.72 -1.19 -16.38
N ALA A 41 9.58 -2.21 -16.22
CA ALA A 41 10.46 -2.38 -15.06
C ALA A 41 11.33 -1.15 -14.71
N GLN A 42 11.65 -0.30 -15.68
CA GLN A 42 12.42 0.93 -15.49
C GLN A 42 11.63 2.06 -14.81
N ALA A 43 10.31 2.05 -14.94
CA ALA A 43 9.41 3.04 -14.32
C ALA A 43 8.90 2.59 -12.94
N LEU A 44 9.33 1.43 -12.45
CA LEU A 44 8.86 0.89 -11.18
C LEU A 44 9.65 1.50 -10.02
N GLU A 45 8.91 2.09 -9.11
CA GLU A 45 9.41 2.45 -7.79
C GLU A 45 9.88 1.20 -7.05
N ARG A 46 11.13 1.25 -6.56
CA ARG A 46 11.69 0.19 -5.74
C ARG A 46 11.32 0.41 -4.30
N GLY A 47 10.98 -0.68 -3.62
CA GLY A 47 10.68 -0.62 -2.21
C GLY A 47 9.96 -1.86 -1.71
N LYS A 48 9.71 -1.87 -0.42
CA LYS A 48 8.99 -2.93 0.27
C LYS A 48 7.77 -2.33 0.95
N PHE A 49 6.63 -3.01 0.82
CA PHE A 49 5.49 -2.74 1.67
C PHE A 49 5.81 -3.16 3.09
N ASP A 50 5.53 -2.27 4.03
CA ASP A 50 5.56 -2.59 5.45
C ASP A 50 4.56 -3.73 5.75
N ALA A 51 4.87 -4.56 6.74
CA ALA A 51 3.92 -5.55 7.28
C ALA A 51 2.62 -4.89 7.76
N LEU A 52 2.69 -3.61 8.14
CA LEU A 52 1.53 -2.82 8.54
C LEU A 52 0.65 -2.39 7.36
N PHE A 53 1.08 -2.55 6.11
CA PHE A 53 0.31 -2.17 4.92
C PHE A 53 -0.84 -3.16 4.66
N THR A 54 -1.93 -3.01 5.42
CA THR A 54 -3.11 -3.89 5.41
C THR A 54 -4.38 -3.05 5.35
N THR A 55 -5.50 -3.58 4.85
CA THR A 55 -6.78 -2.86 4.78
C THR A 55 -7.25 -2.33 6.11
N ARG A 56 -7.02 -3.11 7.18
CA ARG A 56 -7.33 -2.70 8.55
C ARG A 56 -6.53 -1.47 8.97
N ASN A 57 -5.23 -1.46 8.67
CA ASN A 57 -4.36 -0.35 9.04
C ASN A 57 -4.51 0.84 8.10
N LEU A 58 -4.79 0.62 6.82
CA LEU A 58 -5.20 1.68 5.89
C LEU A 58 -6.43 2.43 6.45
N SER A 59 -7.40 1.69 6.98
CA SER A 59 -8.58 2.30 7.61
C SER A 59 -8.25 2.96 8.96
N ARG A 60 -7.45 2.30 9.82
CA ARG A 60 -7.19 2.75 11.19
C ARG A 60 -6.15 3.88 11.30
N ILE A 61 -5.07 3.79 10.54
CA ILE A 61 -3.92 4.71 10.60
C ILE A 61 -4.13 5.85 9.60
N ALA A 62 -4.48 5.51 8.36
CA ALA A 62 -4.61 6.49 7.30
C ALA A 62 -6.05 6.98 7.08
N GLY A 63 -7.04 6.43 7.77
CA GLY A 63 -8.43 6.89 7.66
C GLY A 63 -9.11 6.54 6.33
N PHE A 64 -8.58 5.57 5.58
CA PHE A 64 -9.17 5.16 4.31
C PHE A 64 -10.50 4.44 4.49
N LYS A 65 -11.46 4.72 3.62
CA LYS A 65 -12.73 3.97 3.50
C LYS A 65 -12.58 2.84 2.50
N VAL A 66 -12.31 1.63 2.99
CA VAL A 66 -12.20 0.44 2.12
C VAL A 66 -13.59 0.00 1.67
N LYS A 67 -13.83 0.02 0.36
CA LYS A 67 -15.07 -0.44 -0.29
C LYS A 67 -14.78 -1.68 -1.12
N LEU A 68 -15.62 -2.70 -1.04
CA LEU A 68 -15.46 -3.88 -1.90
C LEU A 68 -16.14 -3.62 -3.25
N THR A 69 -15.52 -4.05 -4.34
CA THR A 69 -16.08 -3.95 -5.69
C THR A 69 -16.15 -5.32 -6.37
N THR A 70 -17.13 -5.48 -7.25
CA THR A 70 -17.25 -6.62 -8.17
C THR A 70 -16.62 -6.32 -9.53
N ASN A 71 -16.21 -5.07 -9.78
CA ASN A 71 -15.58 -4.64 -11.02
C ASN A 71 -14.05 -4.71 -10.89
N LEU A 72 -13.41 -5.53 -11.72
CA LEU A 72 -11.96 -5.72 -11.67
C LEU A 72 -11.17 -4.46 -12.05
N ALA A 73 -11.71 -3.63 -12.96
CA ALA A 73 -11.07 -2.39 -13.38
C ALA A 73 -10.95 -1.34 -12.24
N ASP A 74 -11.84 -1.43 -11.24
CA ASP A 74 -11.84 -0.55 -10.08
C ASP A 74 -10.97 -1.10 -8.92
N HIS A 75 -10.29 -2.23 -9.09
CA HIS A 75 -9.40 -2.77 -8.06
C HIS A 75 -8.26 -1.78 -7.73
N LEU A 76 -8.07 -1.47 -6.45
CA LEU A 76 -7.11 -0.48 -5.92
C LEU A 76 -7.33 0.94 -6.41
N ARG A 77 -8.51 1.26 -6.93
CA ARG A 77 -8.80 2.63 -7.33
C ARG A 77 -8.97 3.48 -6.07
N PHE A 78 -8.06 4.42 -5.92
CA PHE A 78 -8.12 5.44 -4.88
C PHE A 78 -8.98 6.62 -5.34
N ARG A 79 -9.76 7.18 -4.42
CA ARG A 79 -10.57 8.37 -4.62
C ARG A 79 -10.29 9.37 -3.49
N ASP A 80 -9.60 10.44 -3.83
CA ASP A 80 -9.16 11.47 -2.90
C ASP A 80 -10.34 12.16 -2.20
N SER A 81 -11.46 12.36 -2.91
CA SER A 81 -12.62 13.12 -2.40
C SER A 81 -13.26 12.54 -1.13
N ASP A 82 -13.29 11.21 -0.99
CA ASP A 82 -13.87 10.52 0.17
C ASP A 82 -12.86 9.62 0.88
N LYS A 83 -11.56 9.78 0.55
CA LYS A 83 -10.45 8.93 0.97
C LYS A 83 -10.81 7.44 0.87
N ALA A 84 -11.50 7.04 -0.20
CA ALA A 84 -11.98 5.68 -0.37
C ALA A 84 -11.12 4.89 -1.34
N ILE A 85 -10.96 3.60 -1.06
CA ILE A 85 -10.24 2.66 -1.91
C ILE A 85 -11.19 1.53 -2.26
N THR A 86 -11.35 1.23 -3.54
CA THR A 86 -12.14 0.07 -3.97
C THR A 86 -11.27 -1.15 -4.16
N ILE A 87 -11.66 -2.29 -3.57
CA ILE A 87 -10.92 -3.55 -3.67
C ILE A 87 -11.80 -4.65 -4.23
N PHE A 88 -11.37 -5.23 -5.35
CA PHE A 88 -12.03 -6.41 -5.92
C PHE A 88 -11.94 -7.62 -4.99
N HIS A 89 -13.04 -8.30 -4.68
CA HIS A 89 -13.07 -9.29 -3.60
C HIS A 89 -13.29 -10.75 -4.05
N HIS A 90 -13.61 -11.02 -5.32
CA HIS A 90 -13.89 -12.38 -5.78
C HIS A 90 -12.61 -13.19 -6.05
N ALA A 91 -11.88 -13.56 -5.00
CA ALA A 91 -10.66 -14.37 -5.12
C ALA A 91 -10.92 -15.74 -5.78
N THR A 92 -12.08 -16.36 -5.53
CA THR A 92 -12.48 -17.63 -6.17
C THR A 92 -12.59 -17.48 -7.69
N PHE A 93 -13.15 -16.37 -8.17
CA PHE A 93 -13.24 -16.07 -9.60
C PHE A 93 -11.84 -15.98 -10.23
N LEU A 94 -10.92 -15.27 -9.59
CA LEU A 94 -9.53 -15.17 -10.06
C LEU A 94 -8.83 -16.54 -10.09
N LYS A 95 -9.09 -17.42 -9.12
CA LYS A 95 -8.53 -18.78 -9.11
C LYS A 95 -9.02 -19.62 -10.29
N CYS A 96 -10.31 -19.55 -10.62
CA CYS A 96 -10.85 -20.23 -11.81
C CYS A 96 -10.28 -19.67 -13.11
N GLN A 97 -9.79 -18.44 -13.09
CA GLN A 97 -9.35 -17.70 -14.25
C GLN A 97 -7.82 -17.70 -14.44
N LEU A 98 -7.08 -18.37 -13.55
CA LEU A 98 -5.61 -18.38 -13.55
C LEU A 98 -5.01 -18.92 -14.85
N GLN A 99 -5.67 -19.89 -15.50
CA GLN A 99 -5.23 -20.48 -16.76
C GLN A 99 -5.94 -19.88 -17.99
N ASN A 100 -6.77 -18.85 -17.80
CA ASN A 100 -7.57 -18.32 -18.89
C ASN A 100 -6.73 -17.36 -19.76
N PRO A 101 -6.61 -17.62 -21.08
CA PRO A 101 -5.77 -16.84 -21.98
C PRO A 101 -6.33 -15.43 -22.28
N ILE A 102 -7.56 -15.12 -21.85
CA ILE A 102 -8.15 -13.79 -22.05
C ILE A 102 -7.43 -12.71 -21.25
N TYR A 103 -6.85 -13.07 -20.10
CA TYR A 103 -6.09 -12.13 -19.28
C TYR A 103 -4.59 -12.14 -19.65
N PRO A 104 -3.91 -10.98 -19.56
CA PRO A 104 -2.46 -10.93 -19.69
C PRO A 104 -1.77 -11.90 -18.73
N ALA A 105 -0.69 -12.52 -19.18
CA ALA A 105 0.10 -13.40 -18.34
C ALA A 105 0.57 -12.66 -17.08
N GLY A 106 0.41 -13.30 -15.91
CA GLY A 106 0.78 -12.72 -14.63
C GLY A 106 -0.28 -11.80 -13.98
N PHE A 107 -1.22 -11.23 -14.73
CA PHE A 107 -2.21 -10.28 -14.19
C PHE A 107 -3.09 -10.88 -13.08
N VAL A 108 -3.63 -12.08 -13.32
CA VAL A 108 -4.51 -12.77 -12.35
C VAL A 108 -3.71 -13.17 -11.11
N ALA A 109 -2.48 -13.66 -11.30
CA ALA A 109 -1.60 -14.03 -10.20
C ALA A 109 -1.21 -12.81 -9.35
N GLU A 110 -0.86 -11.69 -10.00
CA GLU A 110 -0.55 -10.43 -9.34
C GLU A 110 -1.76 -9.91 -8.55
N THR A 111 -2.95 -9.94 -9.13
CA THR A 111 -4.19 -9.50 -8.44
C THR A 111 -4.50 -10.39 -7.22
N LEU A 112 -4.20 -11.69 -7.27
CA LEU A 112 -4.29 -12.55 -6.09
C LEU A 112 -3.25 -12.16 -5.03
N GLN A 113 -2.05 -11.78 -5.44
CA GLN A 113 -1.00 -11.31 -4.52
C GLN A 113 -1.32 -9.95 -3.90
N THR A 114 -1.96 -9.02 -4.61
CA THR A 114 -2.40 -7.73 -4.03
C THR A 114 -3.46 -7.95 -2.96
N LEU A 115 -4.37 -8.90 -3.17
CA LEU A 115 -5.34 -9.27 -2.15
C LEU A 115 -4.68 -9.88 -0.92
N ALA A 116 -3.68 -10.76 -1.11
CA ALA A 116 -2.98 -11.38 0.00
C ALA A 116 -2.12 -10.37 0.78
N LEU A 117 -1.60 -9.35 0.11
CA LEU A 117 -0.91 -8.21 0.72
C LEU A 117 -1.87 -7.42 1.62
N LEU A 118 -3.05 -7.09 1.10
CA LEU A 118 -4.01 -6.19 1.73
C LEU A 118 -4.84 -6.84 2.83
N PHE A 119 -5.14 -8.12 2.71
CA PHE A 119 -5.82 -8.90 3.72
C PHE A 119 -4.90 -10.04 4.18
N PRO A 120 -3.94 -9.79 5.08
CA PRO A 120 -3.10 -10.84 5.60
C PRO A 120 -3.85 -11.74 6.59
N GLU A 121 -3.17 -12.82 7.00
CA GLU A 121 -3.61 -13.96 7.80
C GLU A 121 -4.37 -13.66 9.11
N ASN A 122 -4.47 -12.39 9.53
CA ASN A 122 -5.19 -11.99 10.74
C ASN A 122 -6.71 -11.81 10.56
N ASP A 123 -7.22 -11.95 9.33
CA ASP A 123 -8.66 -11.97 9.07
C ASP A 123 -9.15 -13.42 8.90
N ALA A 124 -10.01 -13.87 9.82
CA ALA A 124 -10.47 -15.26 9.92
C ALA A 124 -11.18 -15.75 8.65
N ASN A 125 -11.91 -14.87 7.96
CA ASN A 125 -12.59 -15.19 6.70
C ASN A 125 -11.59 -15.37 5.55
N THR A 126 -10.41 -14.77 5.70
CA THR A 126 -9.43 -14.59 4.65
C THR A 126 -8.29 -15.62 4.74
N ARG A 127 -8.03 -16.14 5.95
CA ARG A 127 -7.07 -17.23 6.24
C ARG A 127 -7.15 -18.42 5.29
N LYS A 128 -8.36 -18.96 5.09
CA LYS A 128 -8.55 -20.21 4.33
C LYS A 128 -8.11 -20.08 2.87
N TRP A 129 -8.16 -18.87 2.30
CA TRP A 129 -7.82 -18.65 0.90
C TRP A 129 -6.38 -18.16 0.69
N ILE A 130 -5.81 -17.38 1.63
CA ILE A 130 -4.41 -16.91 1.59
C ILE A 130 -3.43 -18.08 1.67
N LEU A 131 -3.69 -19.05 2.56
CA LEU A 131 -2.83 -20.23 2.75
C LEU A 131 -2.66 -21.04 1.46
N LYS A 132 -3.59 -20.90 0.51
CA LYS A 132 -3.56 -21.57 -0.79
C LYS A 132 -2.87 -20.74 -1.89
N CYS A 133 -2.60 -19.45 -1.66
CA CYS A 133 -2.07 -18.51 -2.65
C CYS A 133 -0.53 -18.35 -2.62
N GLY A 134 0.18 -19.01 -1.70
CA GLY A 134 1.64 -19.04 -1.67
C GLY A 134 2.29 -17.83 -0.98
N ILE A 135 3.59 -17.66 -1.22
CA ILE A 135 4.44 -16.63 -0.57
C ILE A 135 3.95 -15.23 -0.93
N ILE A 136 3.72 -14.39 0.09
CA ILE A 136 3.33 -12.98 -0.09
C ILE A 136 4.56 -12.18 -0.50
N HIS A 137 4.57 -11.67 -1.72
CA HIS A 137 5.62 -10.78 -2.21
C HIS A 137 5.38 -9.37 -1.70
N ARG A 138 6.23 -8.87 -0.79
CA ARG A 138 6.11 -7.49 -0.29
C ARG A 138 6.90 -6.47 -1.10
N ARG A 139 7.56 -6.87 -2.18
CA ARG A 139 8.33 -5.95 -3.04
C ARG A 139 7.40 -5.30 -4.05
N ILE A 140 7.44 -3.96 -4.13
CA ILE A 140 6.55 -3.16 -4.97
C ILE A 140 6.82 -3.42 -6.46
N GLU A 141 8.08 -3.66 -6.82
CA GLU A 141 8.55 -3.98 -8.17
C GLU A 141 7.98 -5.28 -8.77
N ASN A 142 7.44 -6.17 -7.93
CA ASN A 142 6.82 -7.42 -8.42
C ASN A 142 5.38 -7.21 -8.90
N TYR A 143 4.81 -6.04 -8.64
CA TYR A 143 3.48 -5.67 -9.10
C TYR A 143 3.65 -4.78 -10.33
N LEU A 144 3.39 -5.32 -11.52
CA LEU A 144 3.51 -4.61 -12.80
C LEU A 144 2.20 -3.96 -13.21
N PHE A 145 1.06 -4.63 -12.98
CA PHE A 145 -0.25 -4.13 -13.41
C PHE A 145 -0.83 -3.11 -12.44
N TRP A 146 -0.63 -3.33 -11.13
CA TRP A 146 -1.19 -2.49 -10.07
C TRP A 146 -0.19 -1.51 -9.45
N HIS A 147 1.04 -1.46 -9.98
CA HIS A 147 2.17 -0.72 -9.43
C HIS A 147 1.80 0.71 -8.99
N HIS A 148 1.43 1.57 -9.94
CA HIS A 148 1.14 2.98 -9.70
C HIS A 148 0.03 3.18 -8.65
N ARG A 149 -1.02 2.34 -8.65
CA ARG A 149 -2.10 2.44 -7.66
C ARG A 149 -1.61 2.07 -6.26
N LEU A 150 -0.73 1.08 -6.16
CA LEU A 150 -0.12 0.68 -4.90
C LEU A 150 0.91 1.68 -4.39
N VAL A 151 1.68 2.31 -5.28
CA VAL A 151 2.66 3.37 -4.92
C VAL A 151 1.92 4.56 -4.32
N VAL A 152 0.92 5.10 -5.01
CA VAL A 152 0.08 6.21 -4.49
C VAL A 152 -0.51 5.85 -3.13
N LEU A 153 -1.06 4.64 -3.00
CA LEU A 153 -1.64 4.19 -1.74
C LEU A 153 -0.60 4.04 -0.61
N LYS A 154 0.61 3.60 -0.94
CA LYS A 154 1.72 3.47 0.00
C LYS A 154 2.20 4.83 0.47
N ASP A 155 2.32 5.79 -0.43
CA ASP A 155 2.79 7.14 -0.09
C ASP A 155 1.82 7.84 0.85
N ASP A 156 0.53 7.82 0.53
CA ASP A 156 -0.51 8.35 1.42
C ASP A 156 -0.58 7.62 2.78
N PHE A 157 -0.29 6.31 2.80
CA PHE A 157 -0.24 5.56 4.05
C PHE A 157 0.98 5.94 4.90
N ASN A 158 2.14 6.12 4.27
CA ASN A 158 3.37 6.53 4.95
C ASN A 158 3.26 7.95 5.49
N ASP A 159 2.64 8.86 4.73
CA ASP A 159 2.35 10.23 5.18
C ASP A 159 1.44 10.26 6.42
N ALA A 160 0.47 9.35 6.48
CA ALA A 160 -0.42 9.24 7.62
C ALA A 160 0.18 8.52 8.84
N GLN A 161 1.33 7.85 8.71
CA GLN A 161 1.99 7.26 9.88
C GLN A 161 2.63 8.37 10.72
N PRO A 162 2.40 8.42 12.05
CA PRO A 162 3.07 9.39 12.91
C PRO A 162 4.57 9.12 12.84
N THR A 163 5.31 10.03 12.19
CA THR A 163 6.73 9.87 11.94
C THR A 163 7.45 9.63 13.26
N THR A 164 8.02 8.44 13.44
CA THR A 164 8.88 8.10 14.58
C THR A 164 10.04 9.09 14.73
N LEU A 165 10.39 9.78 13.65
CA LEU A 165 11.40 10.83 13.58
C LEU A 165 11.22 11.94 14.61
N TRP A 166 9.99 12.39 14.88
CA TRP A 166 9.77 13.48 15.84
C TRP A 166 10.06 13.02 17.28
N TYR A 167 9.61 11.81 17.63
CA TYR A 167 9.89 11.21 18.94
C TYR A 167 11.38 10.91 19.11
N THR A 168 12.05 10.35 18.10
CA THR A 168 13.49 10.08 18.16
C THR A 168 14.31 11.36 18.28
N LEU A 169 13.88 12.45 17.66
CA LEU A 169 14.53 13.75 17.73
C LEU A 169 14.48 14.30 19.16
N TRP A 170 13.30 14.35 19.78
CA TRP A 170 13.16 14.86 21.15
C TRP A 170 13.84 13.96 22.17
N PHE A 171 13.80 12.64 21.97
CA PHE A 171 14.55 11.71 22.80
C PHE A 171 16.06 11.99 22.72
N ALA A 172 16.61 12.20 21.52
CA ALA A 172 18.02 12.52 21.34
C ALA A 172 18.42 13.86 22.00
N ILE A 173 17.58 14.89 21.86
CA ILE A 173 17.79 16.19 22.51
C ILE A 173 17.79 16.03 24.04
N SER A 174 16.81 15.30 24.59
CA SER A 174 16.74 15.04 26.03
C SER A 174 17.98 14.29 26.52
N LEU A 175 18.47 13.31 25.76
CA LEU A 175 19.67 12.55 26.10
C LEU A 175 20.93 13.43 26.05
N ALA A 176 21.05 14.31 25.06
CA ALA A 176 22.18 15.23 24.93
C ALA A 176 22.24 16.23 26.10
N ILE A 177 21.10 16.79 26.52
CA ILE A 177 21.01 17.68 27.68
C ILE A 177 21.43 16.94 28.95
N PHE A 178 20.97 15.70 29.13
CA PHE A 178 21.31 14.87 30.27
C PHE A 178 22.83 14.59 30.35
N LEU A 179 23.43 14.18 29.23
CA LEU A 179 24.88 13.94 29.16
C LEU A 179 25.68 15.22 29.38
N GLY A 180 25.22 16.36 28.85
CA GLY A 180 25.83 17.67 29.10
C GLY A 180 25.81 18.06 30.59
N LEU A 181 24.72 17.75 31.30
CA LEU A 181 24.61 17.99 32.74
C LEU A 181 25.61 17.16 33.53
N VAL A 182 25.72 15.86 33.21
CA VAL A 182 26.67 14.94 33.87
C VAL A 182 28.11 15.44 33.69
N GLN A 183 28.48 15.81 32.46
CA GLN A 183 29.81 16.33 32.14
C GLN A 183 30.10 17.66 32.85
N SER A 184 29.10 18.52 33.02
CA SER A 184 29.24 19.77 33.76
C SER A 184 29.52 19.55 35.24
N ILE A 185 28.88 18.54 35.86
CA ILE A 185 29.11 18.16 37.25
C ILE A 185 30.51 17.58 37.44
N GLU A 186 30.95 16.70 36.52
CA GLU A 186 32.29 16.11 36.54
C GLU A 186 33.39 17.17 36.40
N GLY A 187 33.23 18.10 35.46
CA GLY A 187 34.15 19.23 35.29
C GLY A 187 34.19 20.15 36.51
N GLY A 188 33.03 20.48 37.09
CA GLY A 188 32.95 21.30 38.31
C GLY A 188 33.63 20.63 39.52
N MET A 189 33.44 19.32 39.68
CA MET A 189 34.09 18.54 40.74
C MET A 189 35.61 18.46 40.56
N GLN A 190 36.10 18.31 39.33
CA GLN A 190 37.54 18.29 39.03
C GLN A 190 38.20 19.64 39.37
N VAL A 191 37.54 20.75 39.06
CA VAL A 191 38.03 22.10 39.41
C VAL A 191 38.07 22.29 40.93
N TYR A 192 37.03 21.89 41.65
CA TYR A 192 36.99 22.00 43.11
C TYR A 192 38.10 21.20 43.80
N GLN A 193 38.39 19.99 43.31
CA GLN A 193 39.48 19.16 43.85
C GLN A 193 40.87 19.74 43.55
N SER A 194 41.02 20.53 42.49
CA SER A 194 42.30 21.13 42.10
C SER A 194 42.66 22.43 42.85
N TRP A 195 41.72 23.01 43.61
CA TRP A 195 41.99 24.24 44.36
C TRP A 195 42.96 23.99 45.53
N PRO A 196 44.15 24.63 45.55
CA PRO A 196 45.08 24.47 46.65
C PRO A 196 44.48 25.09 47.92
N LYS A 197 44.50 24.33 49.03
CA LYS A 197 44.16 24.89 50.34
C LYS A 197 45.24 25.91 50.70
N ALA A 198 44.89 27.19 50.68
CA ALA A 198 45.74 28.26 51.20
C ALA A 198 45.95 27.98 52.70
N GLY A 199 47.18 27.57 53.05
CA GLY A 199 47.68 27.41 54.41
C GLY A 199 48.71 28.48 54.71
#